data_AF-A0A3D2MYH0-F1
#
_entry.id   AF-A0A3D2MYH0-F1
#
_cell.length_a   1.000
_cell.length_b   1.000
_cell.length_c   1.000
_cell.angle_alpha   90.00
_cell.angle_beta   90.00
_cell.angle_gamma   90.00
#
_symmetry.space_group_name_H-M   'P 1'
#
loop_
_entity.id
_entity.type
_entity.pdbx_description
1 polymer ?
#
loop_
_entity_poly.entity_id
_entity_poly.type
_entity_poly.pdbx_seq_one_letter_code
_entity_poly.pdbx_strand_id
1 'polypeptide(L)'
;TEPGTLAHLDALGLAYLRFAKDKRAFFGLMWEDQGDPEKRRAEARAKRTGFQVLQEAIELYFDRHRPRHNRTSLQTATLMWSTAHGIATLQHNRILDTFDDEAEPGTLLVTATRAILNAD
;
A
#
# COMPACT_ATOMS: atom_id res chain seq x y z
N THR A 1 9.75 -10.18 -10.00
CA THR A 1 10.71 -9.67 -8.99
C THR A 1 10.92 -10.73 -7.94
N GLU A 2 12.10 -10.82 -7.34
CA GLU A 2 12.40 -11.85 -6.32
C GLU A 2 11.73 -11.51 -4.98
N PRO A 3 11.00 -12.45 -4.32
CA PRO A 3 10.35 -12.19 -3.03
C PRO A 3 11.30 -11.68 -1.95
N GLY A 4 10.81 -10.80 -1.07
CA GLY A 4 11.59 -10.25 0.04
C GLY A 4 12.69 -9.26 -0.37
N THR A 5 12.67 -8.74 -1.60
CA THR A 5 13.56 -7.64 -2.04
C THR A 5 12.82 -6.30 -2.03
N LEU A 6 13.55 -5.18 -1.99
CA LEU A 6 12.95 -3.84 -2.12
C LEU A 6 12.15 -3.71 -3.43
N ALA A 7 12.69 -4.22 -4.54
CA ALA A 7 12.01 -4.25 -5.84
C ALA A 7 10.71 -5.07 -5.83
N HIS A 8 10.61 -6.11 -4.98
CA HIS A 8 9.36 -6.84 -4.79
C HIS A 8 8.33 -6.02 -4.02
N LEU A 9 8.74 -5.31 -2.97
CA LEU A 9 7.85 -4.42 -2.21
C LEU A 9 7.34 -3.26 -3.08
N ASP A 10 8.22 -2.62 -3.86
CA ASP A 10 7.85 -1.60 -4.84
C ASP A 10 6.85 -2.17 -5.86
N ALA A 11 7.11 -3.36 -6.40
CA ALA A 11 6.22 -4.02 -7.36
C ALA A 11 4.84 -4.32 -6.78
N LEU A 12 4.73 -4.72 -5.51
CA LEU A 12 3.45 -4.96 -4.84
C LEU A 12 2.63 -3.67 -4.73
N GLY A 13 3.25 -2.58 -4.27
CA GLY A 13 2.56 -1.30 -4.17
C GLY A 13 2.17 -0.74 -5.54
N LEU A 14 3.05 -0.83 -6.55
CA LEU A 14 2.73 -0.40 -7.92
C LEU A 14 1.61 -1.23 -8.55
N ALA A 15 1.56 -2.53 -8.26
CA ALA A 15 0.45 -3.39 -8.68
C ALA A 15 -0.86 -2.96 -8.02
N TYR A 16 -0.83 -2.57 -6.76
CA TYR A 16 -2.00 -2.02 -6.05
C TYR A 16 -2.48 -0.71 -6.69
N LEU A 17 -1.59 0.24 -6.98
CA LEU A 17 -1.94 1.49 -7.67
C LEU A 17 -2.53 1.22 -9.05
N ARG A 18 -1.94 0.29 -9.82
CA ARG A 18 -2.48 -0.11 -11.12
C ARG A 18 -3.86 -0.74 -11.00
N PHE A 19 -4.09 -1.60 -10.01
CA PHE A 19 -5.42 -2.14 -9.74
C PHE A 19 -6.43 -1.02 -9.45
N ALA A 20 -6.09 -0.06 -8.58
CA ALA A 20 -6.98 1.06 -8.26
C ALA A 20 -7.33 1.90 -9.51
N LYS A 21 -6.33 2.13 -10.37
CA LYS A 21 -6.49 2.87 -11.64
C LYS A 21 -7.29 2.10 -12.70
N ASP A 22 -7.04 0.80 -12.86
CA ASP A 22 -7.65 -0.01 -13.93
C ASP A 22 -9.04 -0.49 -13.55
N LYS A 23 -9.32 -0.63 -12.25
CA LYS A 23 -10.58 -1.11 -11.69
C LYS A 23 -11.28 -0.04 -10.84
N ARG A 24 -11.26 1.22 -11.28
CA ARG A 24 -11.80 2.40 -10.55
C ARG A 24 -13.18 2.19 -9.93
N ALA A 25 -14.14 1.64 -10.66
CA ALA A 25 -15.49 1.41 -10.14
C ALA A 25 -15.50 0.40 -8.99
N PHE A 26 -14.68 -0.66 -9.09
CA PHE A 26 -14.56 -1.67 -8.04
C PHE A 26 -13.76 -1.13 -6.84
N PHE A 27 -12.69 -0.37 -7.10
CA PHE A 27 -11.93 0.32 -6.07
C PHE A 27 -12.81 1.30 -5.27
N GLY A 28 -13.60 2.13 -5.97
CA GLY A 28 -14.59 3.01 -5.34
C GLY A 28 -15.59 2.22 -4.49
N LEU A 29 -16.21 1.17 -5.04
CA LEU A 29 -17.16 0.34 -4.29
C LEU A 29 -16.56 -0.34 -3.05
N MET A 30 -15.26 -0.67 -3.08
CA MET A 30 -14.57 -1.22 -1.91
C MET A 30 -14.33 -0.18 -0.82
N TRP A 31 -14.13 1.09 -1.13
CA TRP A 31 -13.55 2.05 -0.18
C TRP A 31 -14.38 3.31 0.05
N GLU A 32 -15.32 3.61 -0.84
CA GLU A 32 -16.32 4.66 -0.68
C GLU A 32 -17.45 4.19 0.26
N ASP A 33 -18.05 5.14 0.97
CA ASP A 33 -18.86 4.93 2.16
C ASP A 33 -20.06 3.98 1.95
N GLN A 34 -19.96 2.79 2.55
CA GLN A 34 -21.10 1.99 2.93
C GLN A 34 -21.40 2.41 4.38
N GLY A 35 -22.36 3.33 4.60
CA GLY A 35 -22.60 4.04 5.88
C GLY A 35 -22.82 3.20 7.16
N ASP A 36 -22.64 1.88 7.10
CA ASP A 36 -22.69 0.93 8.21
C ASP A 36 -21.26 0.51 8.67
N PRO A 37 -20.86 0.85 9.92
CA PRO A 37 -19.60 0.43 10.54
C PRO A 37 -19.39 -1.09 10.62
N GLU A 38 -20.43 -1.90 10.77
CA GLU A 38 -20.32 -3.36 10.86
C GLU A 38 -20.01 -3.98 9.50
N LYS A 39 -20.70 -3.51 8.46
CA LYS A 39 -20.41 -3.87 7.08
C LYS A 39 -18.97 -3.51 6.68
N ARG A 40 -18.47 -2.33 7.09
CA ARG A 40 -17.06 -1.93 6.91
C ARG A 40 -16.09 -2.90 7.57
N ARG A 41 -16.38 -3.40 8.77
CA ARG A 41 -15.52 -4.38 9.47
C ARG A 41 -15.53 -5.76 8.82
N ALA A 42 -16.69 -6.23 8.34
CA ALA A 42 -16.79 -7.50 7.61
C ALA A 42 -16.03 -7.45 6.28
N GLU A 43 -16.14 -6.35 5.55
CA GLU A 43 -15.39 -6.12 4.31
C GLU A 43 -13.88 -5.99 4.58
N ALA A 44 -13.46 -5.32 5.66
CA ALA A 44 -12.05 -5.26 6.05
C ALA A 44 -11.46 -6.65 6.32
N ARG A 45 -12.26 -7.59 6.83
CA ARG A 45 -11.83 -9.01 7.01
C ARG A 45 -11.67 -9.72 5.67
N ALA A 46 -12.54 -9.49 4.69
CA ALA A 46 -12.38 -10.05 3.34
C ALA A 46 -11.15 -9.48 2.61
N LYS A 47 -10.82 -8.22 2.89
CA LYS A 47 -9.66 -7.50 2.33
C LYS A 47 -8.33 -7.84 3.01
N ARG A 48 -8.34 -8.66 4.09
CA ARG A 48 -7.11 -9.13 4.77
C ARG A 48 -6.16 -9.85 3.82
N THR A 49 -6.65 -10.45 2.74
CA THR A 49 -5.81 -11.23 1.80
C THR A 49 -4.70 -10.38 1.17
N GLY A 50 -5.03 -9.17 0.68
CA GLY A 50 -4.02 -8.27 0.09
C GLY A 50 -3.05 -7.70 1.13
N PHE A 51 -3.56 -7.38 2.32
CA PHE A 51 -2.72 -6.91 3.43
C PHE A 51 -1.74 -7.98 3.93
N GLN A 52 -2.20 -9.24 4.02
CA GLN A 52 -1.38 -10.38 4.44
C GLN A 52 -0.22 -10.62 3.46
N VAL A 53 -0.48 -10.57 2.14
CA VAL A 53 0.58 -10.68 1.13
C VAL A 53 1.68 -9.63 1.32
N LEU A 54 1.30 -8.38 1.61
CA LEU A 54 2.26 -7.31 1.89
C LEU A 54 3.04 -7.58 3.20
N GLN A 55 2.35 -8.02 4.26
CA GLN A 55 3.00 -8.34 5.52
C GLN A 55 4.03 -9.46 5.37
N GLU A 56 3.67 -10.56 4.70
CA GLU A 56 4.56 -11.69 4.42
C GLU A 56 5.79 -11.24 3.60
N ALA A 57 5.60 -10.38 2.61
CA ALA A 57 6.69 -9.83 1.82
C ALA A 57 7.66 -8.97 2.67
N ILE A 58 7.12 -8.22 3.63
CA ILE A 58 7.92 -7.41 4.57
C ILE A 58 8.66 -8.30 5.56
N GLU A 59 8.06 -9.39 6.03
CA GLU A 59 8.72 -10.39 6.89
C GLU A 59 9.94 -10.98 6.18
N LEU A 60 9.75 -11.42 4.93
CA LEU A 60 10.86 -11.91 4.10
C LEU A 60 11.96 -10.87 3.88
N TYR A 61 11.58 -9.59 3.71
CA TYR A 61 12.55 -8.50 3.58
C TYR A 61 13.34 -8.26 4.87
N PHE A 62 12.67 -8.26 6.03
CA PHE A 62 13.32 -8.09 7.32
C PHE A 62 14.25 -9.24 7.67
N ASP A 63 13.85 -10.49 7.42
CA ASP A 63 14.68 -11.67 7.65
C ASP A 63 16.00 -11.61 6.86
N ARG A 64 15.97 -11.06 5.64
CA ARG A 64 17.13 -10.96 4.76
C ARG A 64 18.05 -9.78 5.09
N HIS A 65 17.47 -8.63 5.39
CA HIS A 65 18.22 -7.37 5.42
C HIS A 65 18.40 -6.79 6.82
N ARG A 66 17.50 -7.10 7.76
CA ARG A 66 17.40 -6.37 9.02
C ARG A 66 16.84 -7.25 10.17
N PRO A 67 17.60 -8.25 10.66
CA PRO A 67 17.16 -9.13 11.76
C PRO A 67 16.99 -8.43 13.13
N ARG A 68 17.29 -7.13 13.24
CA ARG A 68 17.22 -6.33 14.50
C ARG A 68 16.48 -5.00 14.33
N HIS A 69 15.40 -4.96 13.56
CA HIS A 69 14.58 -3.76 13.46
C HIS A 69 13.73 -3.50 14.72
N ASN A 70 13.49 -2.22 15.01
CA ASN A 70 12.64 -1.76 16.12
C ASN A 70 11.14 -1.72 15.78
N ARG A 71 10.77 -1.91 14.51
CA ARG A 71 9.38 -2.00 14.05
C ARG A 71 9.05 -3.44 13.66
N THR A 72 7.82 -3.85 13.95
CA THR A 72 7.32 -5.15 13.51
C THR A 72 6.96 -5.12 12.02
N SER A 73 6.92 -6.30 11.38
CA SER A 73 6.38 -6.46 10.03
C SER A 73 4.98 -5.88 9.92
N LEU A 74 4.14 -6.12 10.93
CA LEU A 74 2.76 -5.63 11.01
C LEU A 74 2.66 -4.09 11.02
N GLN A 75 3.49 -3.42 11.84
CA GLN A 75 3.52 -1.95 11.87
C GLN A 75 3.96 -1.39 10.52
N THR A 76 4.98 -1.99 9.91
CA THR A 76 5.52 -1.57 8.61
C THR A 76 4.49 -1.81 7.50
N ALA A 77 3.81 -2.95 7.49
CA ALA A 77 2.73 -3.28 6.56
C ALA A 77 1.58 -2.29 6.68
N THR A 78 1.21 -1.89 7.90
CA THR A 78 0.16 -0.89 8.15
C THR A 78 0.53 0.47 7.58
N LEU A 79 1.79 0.92 7.76
CA LEU A 79 2.27 2.17 7.19
C LEU A 79 2.26 2.12 5.66
N MET A 80 2.88 1.10 5.06
CA MET A 80 2.95 0.96 3.60
C MET A 80 1.56 0.82 2.97
N TRP A 81 0.66 0.05 3.59
CA TRP A 81 -0.72 -0.08 3.15
C TRP A 81 -1.44 1.27 3.19
N SER A 82 -1.32 2.01 4.29
CA SER A 82 -1.94 3.33 4.44
C SER A 82 -1.44 4.32 3.40
N THR A 83 -0.13 4.32 3.13
CA THR A 83 0.49 5.17 2.10
C THR A 83 -0.01 4.81 0.70
N ALA A 84 0.06 3.54 0.30
CA ALA A 84 -0.38 3.10 -1.02
C ALA A 84 -1.88 3.36 -1.22
N HIS A 85 -2.69 3.09 -0.21
CA HIS A 85 -4.12 3.36 -0.22
C HIS A 85 -4.43 4.86 -0.29
N GLY A 86 -3.72 5.69 0.47
CA GLY A 86 -3.86 7.14 0.42
C GLY A 86 -3.56 7.71 -0.96
N ILE A 87 -2.42 7.33 -1.55
CA ILE A 87 -2.05 7.73 -2.92
C ILE A 87 -3.12 7.29 -3.93
N ALA A 88 -3.56 6.02 -3.86
CA ALA A 88 -4.60 5.50 -4.73
C ALA A 88 -5.93 6.27 -4.60
N THR A 89 -6.33 6.63 -3.38
CA THR A 89 -7.54 7.40 -3.11
C THR A 89 -7.44 8.83 -3.62
N LEU A 90 -6.32 9.52 -3.39
CA LEU A 90 -6.07 10.87 -3.93
C LEU A 90 -6.09 10.86 -5.47
N GLN A 91 -5.46 9.86 -6.09
CA GLN A 91 -5.44 9.68 -7.54
C GLN A 91 -6.84 9.33 -8.09
N HIS A 92 -7.59 8.46 -7.41
CA HIS A 92 -8.95 8.09 -7.79
C HIS A 92 -9.87 9.31 -7.79
N ASN A 93 -9.76 10.14 -6.75
CA ASN A 93 -10.56 11.35 -6.58
C ASN A 93 -10.09 12.56 -7.41
N ARG A 94 -8.97 12.44 -8.14
CA ARG A 94 -8.37 13.53 -8.95
C ARG A 94 -8.08 14.78 -8.11
N ILE A 95 -7.50 14.56 -6.93
CA ILE A 95 -7.10 15.63 -6.00
C ILE A 95 -5.61 15.61 -5.70
N LEU A 96 -4.87 14.64 -6.25
CA LEU A 96 -3.43 14.55 -6.02
C LEU A 96 -2.68 15.74 -6.66
N ASP A 97 -3.08 16.09 -7.89
CA ASP A 97 -2.59 17.24 -8.66
C ASP A 97 -2.90 18.58 -7.97
N THR A 98 -4.00 18.67 -7.21
CA THR A 98 -4.35 19.88 -6.45
C THR A 98 -3.29 20.26 -5.40
N PHE A 99 -2.52 19.28 -4.89
CA PHE A 99 -1.46 19.54 -3.92
C PHE A 99 -0.08 19.68 -4.58
N ASP A 100 0.14 18.98 -5.68
CA ASP A 100 1.39 18.93 -6.43
C ASP A 100 1.08 18.52 -7.87
N ASP A 101 1.10 19.50 -8.78
CA ASP A 101 0.76 19.31 -10.21
C ASP A 101 1.71 18.34 -10.94
N GLU A 102 2.92 18.12 -10.40
CA GLU A 102 3.93 17.22 -10.98
C GLU A 102 3.95 15.83 -10.31
N ALA A 103 3.07 15.59 -9.33
CA ALA A 103 3.03 14.36 -8.56
C ALA A 103 2.80 13.12 -9.45
N GLU A 104 3.79 12.23 -9.50
CA GLU A 104 3.66 10.91 -10.11
C GLU A 104 3.40 9.85 -9.01
N PRO A 105 2.21 9.21 -8.97
CA PRO A 105 1.82 8.28 -7.92
C PRO A 105 2.81 7.13 -7.65
N GLY A 106 3.39 6.56 -8.71
CA GLY A 106 4.37 5.48 -8.58
C GLY A 106 5.66 5.94 -7.92
N THR A 107 6.14 7.12 -8.27
CA THR A 107 7.35 7.76 -7.75
C THR A 107 7.16 8.13 -6.29
N LEU A 108 6.01 8.70 -5.93
CA LEU A 108 5.64 8.96 -4.54
C LEU A 108 5.64 7.69 -3.70
N LEU A 109 5.04 6.62 -4.22
CA LEU A 109 4.96 5.33 -3.54
C LEU A 109 6.35 4.70 -3.33
N VAL A 110 7.19 4.69 -4.36
CA VAL A 110 8.55 4.12 -4.28
C VAL A 110 9.41 4.92 -3.31
N THR A 111 9.32 6.26 -3.37
CA THR A 111 10.02 7.15 -2.44
C THR A 111 9.58 6.91 -1.00
N ALA A 112 8.27 6.80 -0.76
CA ALA A 112 7.74 6.51 0.56
C ALA A 112 8.12 5.10 1.05
N THR A 113 8.17 4.10 0.17
CA THR A 113 8.59 2.73 0.50
C THR A 113 10.01 2.70 1.05
N ARG A 114 10.94 3.38 0.36
CA ARG A 114 12.33 3.54 0.83
C ARG A 114 12.41 4.25 2.18
N ALA A 115 11.70 5.37 2.33
CA ALA A 115 11.66 6.12 3.57
C ALA A 115 11.09 5.32 4.76
N ILE A 116 10.00 4.57 4.53
CA ILE A 116 9.37 3.74 5.57
C ILE A 116 10.32 2.62 6.01
N LEU A 117 11.01 1.97 5.07
CA LEU A 117 11.94 0.88 5.33
C LEU A 117 13.31 1.37 5.83
N ASN A 118 13.59 2.67 5.79
CA ASN A 118 14.93 3.24 5.94
C ASN A 118 15.94 2.51 5.04
N ALA A 119 15.56 2.32 3.77
CA ALA A 119 16.39 1.76 2.73
C ALA A 119 16.95 2.91 1.88
N ASP A 120 18.26 2.87 1.60
CA ASP A 120 18.94 3.81 0.71
C ASP A 120 18.69 3.47 -0.77
#